data_AF-A0A537YQK7-F1
#
_entry.id   AF-A0A537YQK7-F1
#
_cell.length_a   1.000
_cell.length_b   1.000
_cell.length_c   1.000
_cell.angle_alpha   90.00
_cell.angle_beta   90.00
_cell.angle_gamma   90.00
#
_symmetry.space_group_name_H-M   'P 1'
#
loop_
_entity.id
_entity.type
_entity.pdbx_description
1 polymer ?
#
loop_
_entity_poly.entity_id
_entity_poly.type
_entity_poly.pdbx_seq_one_letter_code
_entity_poly.pdbx_strand_id
1 'polypeptide(L)' 'MRGTERPFEIQTLVIPDALAGRDVLARSRTGSGKTLAFAAPLVELLTPSGRSPSALILA' A
#
# COMPACT_ATOMS: atom_id res chain seq x y z
N MET A 1 -0.83 12.59 -11.51
CA MET A 1 -0.66 11.11 -11.58
C MET A 1 -1.37 10.63 -12.84
N ARG A 2 -0.68 9.96 -13.77
CA ARG A 2 -1.38 9.22 -14.83
C ARG A 2 -1.99 7.99 -14.13
N GLY A 3 -3.30 7.97 -13.94
CA GLY A 3 -4.00 6.79 -13.46
C GLY A 3 -3.89 5.71 -14.54
N THR A 4 -3.35 4.54 -14.19
CA THR A 4 -3.44 3.36 -15.05
C THR A 4 -4.77 2.68 -14.77
N GLU A 5 -5.52 2.34 -15.83
CA GLU A 5 -6.81 1.63 -15.67
C GLU A 5 -6.65 0.24 -15.03
N ARG A 6 -5.43 -0.29 -15.01
CA ARG A 6 -5.09 -1.58 -14.38
C ARG A 6 -4.01 -1.39 -13.32
N PRO A 7 -4.11 -2.13 -12.19
CA PRO A 7 -3.05 -2.17 -11.19
C PRO A 7 -1.79 -2.81 -11.76
N PHE A 8 -0.62 -2.40 -11.24
CA PHE A 8 0.62 -3.12 -11.51
C PHE A 8 0.63 -4.47 -10.79
N GLU A 9 1.38 -5.44 -11.32
CA GLU A 9 1.47 -6.80 -10.76
C GLU A 9 1.76 -6.80 -9.24
N ILE A 10 2.72 -5.98 -8.79
CA ILE A 10 3.07 -5.90 -7.37
C ILE A 10 1.90 -5.41 -6.50
N GLN A 11 1.02 -4.56 -7.04
CA GLN A 11 -0.17 -4.08 -6.32
C GLN A 11 -1.19 -5.20 -6.18
N THR A 12 -1.42 -5.98 -7.23
CA THR A 12 -2.32 -7.14 -7.20
C THR A 12 -1.85 -8.22 -6.21
N LEU A 13 -0.53 -8.39 -6.06
CA LEU A 13 0.04 -9.35 -5.11
C LEU A 13 0.02 -8.86 -3.66
N VAL A 14 0.28 -7.56 -3.43
CA VAL A 14 0.46 -7.02 -2.06
C VAL A 14 -0.86 -6.60 -1.42
N ILE A 15 -1.76 -5.95 -2.17
CA ILE A 15 -2.94 -5.29 -1.59
C ILE A 15 -3.86 -6.26 -0.84
N PRO A 16 -4.20 -7.46 -1.35
CA PRO A 16 -5.09 -8.37 -0.62
C PRO A 16 -4.53 -8.81 0.73
N ASP A 17 -3.22 -9.09 0.79
CA ASP A 17 -2.55 -9.51 2.01
C ASP A 17 -2.44 -8.35 3.02
N ALA A 18 -2.10 -7.16 2.54
CA ALA A 18 -2.01 -5.96 3.37
C ALA A 18 -3.38 -5.56 3.94
N LEU A 19 -4.46 -5.61 3.14
CA LEU A 19 -5.83 -5.37 3.61
C LEU A 19 -6.30 -6.41 4.63
N ALA A 20 -5.79 -7.63 4.56
CA ALA A 20 -6.04 -8.67 5.57
C ALA A 20 -5.24 -8.44 6.87
N GLY A 21 -4.50 -7.34 6.99
CA GLY A 21 -3.67 -7.02 8.15
C GLY A 21 -2.45 -7.94 8.29
N ARG A 22 -2.02 -8.61 7.21
CA ARG A 22 -0.82 -9.43 7.22
C ARG A 22 0.43 -8.58 7.00
N ASP A 23 1.53 -9.02 7.60
CA ASP A 23 2.86 -8.51 7.25
C ASP A 23 3.24 -8.99 5.85
N VAL A 24 3.68 -8.06 5.00
CA VAL A 24 4.02 -8.34 3.60
C VAL A 24 5.46 -7.93 3.29
N LEU A 25 6.27 -8.91 2.86
CA LEU A 25 7.57 -8.66 2.25
C LEU A 25 7.45 -8.73 0.72
N ALA A 26 7.67 -7.60 0.05
CA ALA A 26 7.53 -7.50 -1.40
C ALA A 26 8.86 -7.07 -2.06
N ARG A 27 9.22 -7.73 -3.17
CA ARG A 27 10.40 -7.36 -3.97
C ARG A 27 10.00 -7.13 -5.42
N SER A 28 10.31 -5.94 -5.93
CA SER A 28 10.07 -5.59 -7.34
C SER A 28 11.08 -4.53 -7.82
N ARG A 29 11.14 -4.30 -9.14
CA ARG A 29 11.96 -3.25 -9.74
C ARG A 29 11.46 -1.84 -9.37
N THR A 30 12.31 -0.83 -9.55
CA THR A 30 11.91 0.59 -9.46
C THR A 30 10.86 0.89 -10.53
N GLY A 31 9.88 1.75 -10.23
CA GLY A 31 8.78 2.07 -11.15
C GLY A 31 7.64 1.05 -11.19
N SER A 32 7.72 -0.09 -10.47
CA SER A 32 6.63 -1.08 -10.45
C SER A 32 5.40 -0.69 -9.62
N GLY A 33 5.37 0.49 -8.99
CA GLY A 33 4.22 0.95 -8.20
C GLY A 33 4.16 0.45 -6.75
N LYS A 34 5.29 0.03 -6.16
CA LYS A 34 5.39 -0.42 -4.76
C LYS A 34 4.81 0.59 -3.75
N THR A 35 5.07 1.89 -3.95
CA THR A 35 4.58 2.94 -3.06
C THR A 35 3.06 2.88 -2.92
N LEU A 36 2.33 2.79 -4.03
CA LEU A 36 0.87 2.65 -4.01
C LEU A 36 0.42 1.29 -3.46
N ALA A 37 1.20 0.23 -3.69
CA ALA A 37 0.91 -1.10 -3.17
C ALA A 37 0.83 -1.13 -1.63
N PHE A 38 1.61 -0.29 -0.93
CA PHE A 38 1.55 -0.13 0.53
C PHE A 38 0.67 1.04 0.98
N ALA A 39 0.65 2.16 0.25
CA ALA A 39 -0.09 3.35 0.66
C ALA A 39 -1.61 3.18 0.57
N ALA A 40 -2.11 2.50 -0.47
CA ALA A 40 -3.55 2.26 -0.65
C ALA A 40 -4.17 1.44 0.51
N PRO A 41 -3.65 0.25 0.89
CA PRO A 41 -4.19 -0.49 2.02
C PRO A 41 -3.99 0.23 3.35
N LEU A 42 -2.92 1.01 3.51
CA LEU A 42 -2.71 1.83 4.71
C LEU A 42 -3.83 2.85 4.87
N VAL A 43 -4.21 3.57 3.81
CA VAL A 43 -5.33 4.53 3.85
C VAL A 43 -6.67 3.84 4.13
N GLU A 44 -6.90 2.67 3.52
CA GLU A 44 -8.14 1.90 3.72
C GLU A 44 -8.29 1.40 5.18
N LEU A 45 -7.19 0.99 5.80
CA LEU A 45 -7.19 0.47 7.17
C LEU A 45 -7.11 1.56 8.25
N LEU A 46 -6.82 2.81 7.87
CA LEU A 46 -6.72 3.92 8.81
C LEU A 46 -8.09 4.21 9.44
N THR A 47 -8.19 3.98 10.75
CA THR A 47 -9.31 4.46 11.55
C THR A 47 -9.02 5.88 12.05
N PRO A 48 -9.96 6.84 11.96
CA PRO A 48 -9.80 8.15 12.56
C PRO A 48 -9.58 8.03 14.08
N SER A 49 -8.37 8.32 14.55
CA SER A 49 -8.03 8.17 15.98
C SER A 49 -7.24 9.38 16.48
N GLY A 50 -7.92 10.27 17.21
CA GLY A 50 -7.28 11.38 17.93
C GLY A 50 -6.38 12.27 17.05
N ARG A 51 -5.40 12.93 17.67
CA ARG A 51 -4.41 13.79 17.00
C ARG A 51 -3.03 13.11 16.81
N SER A 52 -2.91 11.84 17.14
CA SER A 52 -1.64 11.11 17.05
C SER A 52 -1.51 10.42 15.68
N PRO A 53 -0.30 10.33 15.10
CA PRO A 53 -0.08 9.56 13.88
C PRO A 53 -0.42 8.07 14.10
N SER A 54 -1.22 7.50 13.21
CA SER A 54 -1.65 6.09 13.28
C SER A 54 -1.00 5.18 12.23
N ALA A 55 -0.22 5.76 11.31
CA ALA A 55 0.50 5.02 10.29
C ALA A 55 1.75 5.78 9.82
N LEU A 56 2.76 5.04 9.35
CA LEU A 56 4.03 5.57 8.90
C LEU A 56 4.52 4.81 7.66
N ILE A 57 4.94 5.55 6.63
CA ILE A 57 5.69 5.02 5.50
C ILE A 57 7.09 5.63 5.55
N LEU A 58 8.12 4.79 5.52
CA LEU A 58 9.53 5.22 5.46
C LEU A 58 10.05 5.05 4.03
N ALA A 59 10.80 6.03 3.55
CA ALA A 59 11.33 6.10 2.18
C ALA A 59 12.82 6.47 2.17
#